data_AF-A0AAD7I5S6-F1
#
_entry.id   AF-A0AAD7I5S6-F1
#
_cell.length_a   1.000
_cell.length_b   1.000
_cell.length_c   1.000
_cell.angle_alpha   90.00
_cell.angle_beta   90.00
_cell.angle_gamma   90.00
#
_symmetry.space_group_name_H-M   'P 1'
#
loop_
_entity.id
_entity.type
_entity.pdbx_description
1 polymer ?
#
loop_
_entity_poly.entity_id
_entity_poly.type
_entity_poly.pdbx_seq_one_letter_code
_entity_poly.pdbx_strand_id
1 'polypeptide(L)'
;MSDTQSFSEAQIAKTLNYRATQKRRASKKAYRERNAERLRQSAQLRMECDYLPILLTFSRRRRAELRESAEKAALARERRREADANHRENIRREKFVKKHGYRAYLDSYLPLLNEFNSFRLSGVKVPLSKDETGSQDSVEQDEGE
;
A
#
# COMPACT_ATOMS: atom_id res chain seq x y z
N MET A 1 -86.07 31.59 -40.44
CA MET A 1 -85.85 30.76 -39.23
C MET A 1 -84.59 29.90 -39.30
N SER A 2 -83.76 30.04 -40.34
CA SER A 2 -82.53 29.28 -40.60
C SER A 2 -81.29 29.80 -39.84
N ASP A 3 -81.25 31.09 -39.51
CA ASP A 3 -80.01 31.73 -39.05
C ASP A 3 -79.72 31.49 -37.55
N THR A 4 -80.74 31.11 -36.77
CA THR A 4 -80.58 30.75 -35.36
C THR A 4 -80.10 29.31 -35.18
N GLN A 5 -80.38 28.42 -36.14
CA GLN A 5 -79.89 27.04 -36.14
C GLN A 5 -78.42 26.97 -36.54
N SER A 6 -77.99 27.76 -37.53
CA SER A 6 -76.57 27.82 -37.93
C SER A 6 -75.66 28.40 -36.84
N PHE A 7 -76.15 29.36 -36.06
CA PHE A 7 -75.41 29.92 -34.92
C PHE A 7 -75.20 28.92 -33.78
N SER A 8 -76.22 28.09 -33.47
CA SER A 8 -76.12 27.08 -32.40
C SER A 8 -75.20 25.91 -32.81
N GLU A 9 -75.25 25.49 -34.07
CA GLU A 9 -74.33 24.49 -34.65
C GLU A 9 -72.87 24.95 -34.59
N ALA A 10 -72.61 26.23 -34.92
CA ALA A 10 -71.28 26.81 -34.84
C ALA A 10 -70.73 26.83 -33.40
N GLN A 11 -71.59 27.09 -32.39
CA GLN A 11 -71.19 27.01 -30.99
C GLN A 11 -70.90 25.57 -30.55
N ILE A 12 -71.73 24.61 -30.97
CA ILE A 12 -71.50 23.19 -30.70
C ILE A 12 -70.16 22.74 -31.31
N ALA A 13 -69.88 23.07 -32.56
CA ALA A 13 -68.63 22.74 -33.23
C ALA A 13 -67.39 23.33 -32.52
N LYS A 14 -67.47 24.58 -32.03
CA LYS A 14 -66.40 25.21 -31.24
C LYS A 14 -66.11 24.46 -29.95
N THR A 15 -67.15 24.07 -29.21
CA THR A 15 -66.98 23.32 -27.95
C THR A 15 -66.40 21.92 -28.17
N LEU A 16 -66.82 21.23 -29.24
CA LEU A 16 -66.28 19.93 -29.62
C LEU A 16 -64.81 20.02 -30.02
N ASN A 17 -64.43 21.00 -30.83
CA ASN A 17 -63.04 21.26 -31.19
C ASN A 17 -62.18 21.61 -29.96
N TYR A 18 -62.70 22.45 -29.06
CA TYR A 18 -62.01 22.77 -27.81
C TYR A 18 -61.77 21.51 -26.97
N ARG A 19 -62.79 20.65 -26.79
CA ARG A 19 -62.63 19.38 -26.07
C ARG A 19 -61.64 18.43 -26.74
N ALA A 20 -61.66 18.33 -28.07
CA ALA A 20 -60.74 17.51 -28.84
C ALA A 20 -59.29 17.98 -28.69
N THR A 21 -59.05 19.29 -28.77
CA THR A 21 -57.70 19.87 -28.56
C THR A 21 -57.20 19.66 -27.13
N GLN A 22 -58.07 19.79 -26.12
CA GLN A 22 -57.70 19.52 -24.73
C GLN A 22 -57.33 18.05 -24.50
N LYS A 23 -58.13 17.11 -25.04
CA LYS A 23 -57.79 15.67 -24.98
C LYS A 23 -56.44 15.38 -25.63
N ARG A 24 -56.14 15.99 -26.78
CA ARG A 24 -54.85 15.83 -27.46
C ARG A 24 -53.68 16.42 -26.65
N ARG A 25 -53.89 17.55 -25.96
CA ARG A 25 -52.87 18.15 -25.08
C ARG A 25 -52.61 17.27 -23.87
N ALA A 26 -53.66 16.75 -23.23
CA ALA A 26 -53.56 15.85 -22.10
C ALA A 26 -52.84 14.54 -22.47
N SER A 27 -53.19 13.92 -23.60
CA SER A 27 -52.53 12.69 -24.06
C SER A 27 -51.05 12.92 -24.38
N LYS A 28 -50.71 14.05 -25.01
CA LYS A 28 -49.32 14.43 -25.28
C LYS A 28 -48.52 14.66 -24.00
N LYS A 29 -49.15 15.27 -22.97
CA LYS A 29 -48.53 15.47 -21.66
C LYS A 29 -48.29 14.11 -20.97
N ALA A 30 -49.29 13.25 -20.90
CA ALA A 30 -49.17 11.92 -20.30
C ALA A 30 -48.10 11.05 -20.99
N TYR A 31 -47.99 11.11 -22.32
CA TYR A 31 -46.94 10.42 -23.07
C TYR A 31 -45.52 10.90 -22.70
N ARG A 32 -45.35 12.23 -22.54
CA ARG A 32 -44.06 12.81 -22.13
C ARG A 32 -43.68 12.42 -20.71
N GLU A 33 -44.63 12.47 -19.79
CA GLU A 33 -44.42 12.07 -18.39
C GLU A 33 -44.04 10.60 -18.29
N ARG A 34 -44.76 9.71 -18.98
CA ARG A 34 -44.45 8.28 -19.00
C ARG A 34 -43.06 7.97 -19.58
N ASN A 35 -42.64 8.69 -20.63
CA ASN A 35 -41.30 8.54 -21.18
C ASN A 35 -40.22 9.07 -20.24
N ALA A 36 -40.46 10.20 -19.57
CA ALA A 36 -39.54 10.73 -18.58
C ALA A 36 -39.37 9.77 -17.39
N GLU A 37 -40.46 9.18 -16.90
CA GLU A 37 -40.41 8.16 -15.84
C GLU A 37 -39.63 6.93 -16.29
N ARG A 38 -39.89 6.41 -17.50
CA ARG A 38 -39.13 5.28 -18.06
C ARG A 38 -37.64 5.59 -18.15
N LEU A 39 -37.28 6.79 -18.59
CA LEU A 39 -35.88 7.21 -18.69
C LEU A 39 -35.23 7.27 -17.30
N ARG A 40 -35.91 7.84 -16.31
CA ARG A 40 -35.44 7.89 -14.91
C ARG A 40 -35.22 6.49 -14.33
N GLN A 41 -36.19 5.59 -14.50
CA GLN A 41 -36.07 4.20 -14.05
C GLN A 41 -34.90 3.49 -14.73
N SER A 42 -34.73 3.66 -16.04
CA SER A 42 -33.61 3.06 -16.76
C SER A 42 -32.25 3.58 -16.30
N ALA A 43 -32.17 4.89 -15.98
CA ALA A 43 -30.95 5.49 -15.46
C ALA A 43 -30.64 5.00 -14.04
N GLN A 44 -31.65 4.91 -13.18
CA GLN A 44 -31.50 4.36 -11.82
C GLN A 44 -30.99 2.91 -11.86
N LEU A 45 -31.60 2.06 -12.69
CA LEU A 45 -31.15 0.68 -12.86
C LEU A 45 -29.70 0.58 -13.33
N ARG A 46 -29.28 1.41 -14.30
CA ARG A 46 -27.86 1.45 -14.73
C ARG A 46 -26.92 1.90 -13.61
N MET A 47 -27.33 2.88 -12.81
CA MET A 47 -26.52 3.33 -11.68
C MET A 47 -26.37 2.24 -10.62
N GLU A 48 -27.43 1.52 -10.31
CA GLU A 48 -27.43 0.46 -9.30
C GLU A 48 -26.75 -0.83 -9.78
N CYS A 49 -27.00 -1.25 -11.01
CA CYS A 49 -26.49 -2.51 -11.54
C CYS A 49 -25.06 -2.41 -12.07
N ASP A 50 -24.70 -1.30 -12.71
CA ASP A 50 -23.41 -1.18 -13.40
C ASP A 50 -22.44 -0.33 -12.58
N TYR A 51 -22.85 0.88 -12.20
CA TYR A 51 -21.91 1.87 -11.67
C TYR A 51 -21.54 1.64 -10.19
N LEU A 52 -22.54 1.39 -9.33
CA LEU A 52 -22.33 1.16 -7.91
C LEU A 52 -21.40 -0.02 -7.61
N PRO A 53 -21.58 -1.20 -8.24
CA PRO A 53 -20.70 -2.34 -8.02
C PRO A 53 -19.26 -2.05 -8.42
N ILE A 54 -19.05 -1.35 -9.54
CA ILE A 54 -17.71 -0.94 -10.00
C ILE A 54 -17.06 0.01 -8.99
N LEU A 55 -17.80 0.99 -8.48
CA LEU A 55 -17.27 1.90 -7.44
C LEU A 55 -16.94 1.17 -6.14
N LEU A 56 -17.78 0.22 -5.73
CA LEU A 56 -17.55 -0.58 -4.54
C LEU A 56 -16.32 -1.47 -4.67
N THR A 57 -16.13 -2.13 -5.81
CA THR A 57 -14.94 -2.96 -6.05
C THR A 57 -13.67 -2.12 -6.10
N PHE A 58 -13.70 -0.98 -6.81
CA PHE A 58 -12.58 -0.05 -6.87
C PHE A 58 -12.20 0.48 -5.47
N SER A 59 -13.18 0.93 -4.67
CA SER A 59 -12.93 1.45 -3.33
C SER A 59 -12.40 0.40 -2.36
N ARG A 60 -12.83 -0.86 -2.49
CA ARG A 60 -12.29 -1.98 -1.69
C ARG A 60 -10.85 -2.26 -2.05
N ARG A 61 -10.54 -2.36 -3.34
CA ARG A 61 -9.18 -2.59 -3.84
C ARG A 61 -8.22 -1.50 -3.39
N ARG A 62 -8.58 -0.24 -3.58
CA ARG A 62 -7.72 0.90 -3.21
C ARG A 62 -7.44 0.97 -1.71
N ARG A 63 -8.40 0.59 -0.86
CA ARG A 63 -8.20 0.49 0.59
C ARG A 63 -7.23 -0.64 0.97
N ALA A 64 -7.27 -1.77 0.26
CA ALA A 64 -6.32 -2.85 0.50
C ALA A 64 -4.89 -2.43 0.12
N GLU A 65 -4.72 -1.82 -1.05
CA GLU A 65 -3.43 -1.30 -1.53
C GLU A 65 -2.83 -0.27 -0.56
N LEU A 66 -3.66 0.64 -0.02
CA LEU A 66 -3.23 1.61 0.98
C LEU A 66 -2.76 0.97 2.29
N ARG A 67 -3.44 -0.08 2.77
CA ARG A 67 -3.04 -0.80 3.98
C ARG A 67 -1.70 -1.51 3.79
N GLU A 68 -1.56 -2.25 2.70
CA GLU A 68 -0.32 -2.94 2.38
C GLU A 68 0.86 -1.96 2.23
N SER A 69 0.63 -0.81 1.59
CA SER A 69 1.63 0.25 1.50
C SER A 69 2.00 0.83 2.87
N ALA A 70 1.03 1.00 3.77
CA ALA A 70 1.29 1.51 5.12
C ALA A 70 2.09 0.50 5.96
N GLU A 71 1.77 -0.78 5.86
CA GLU A 71 2.50 -1.87 6.52
C GLU A 71 3.95 -1.95 6.03
N LYS A 72 4.16 -1.94 4.70
CA LYS A 72 5.51 -1.90 4.12
C LYS A 72 6.30 -0.67 4.58
N ALA A 73 5.67 0.49 4.65
CA ALA A 73 6.31 1.71 5.13
C ALA A 73 6.64 1.64 6.63
N ALA A 74 5.79 1.03 7.46
CA ALA A 74 6.06 0.81 8.88
C ALA A 74 7.26 -0.13 9.08
N LEU A 75 7.27 -1.27 8.39
CA LEU A 75 8.37 -2.24 8.43
C LEU A 75 9.70 -1.60 7.96
N ALA A 76 9.66 -0.80 6.90
CA ALA A 76 10.83 -0.09 6.41
C ALA A 76 11.37 0.92 7.44
N ARG A 77 10.50 1.57 8.23
CA ARG A 77 10.91 2.46 9.32
C ARG A 77 11.56 1.70 10.47
N GLU A 78 11.03 0.54 10.84
CA GLU A 78 11.63 -0.30 11.89
C GLU A 78 13.02 -0.78 11.49
N ARG A 79 13.17 -1.33 10.27
CA ARG A 79 14.48 -1.74 9.76
C ARG A 79 15.51 -0.62 9.74
N ARG A 80 15.10 0.62 9.41
CA ARG A 80 15.99 1.79 9.49
C ARG A 80 16.42 2.09 10.92
N ARG A 81 15.50 2.02 11.89
CA ARG A 81 15.83 2.22 13.31
C ARG A 81 16.79 1.15 13.83
N GLU A 82 16.60 -0.10 13.44
CA GLU A 82 17.50 -1.20 13.79
C GLU A 82 18.89 -1.02 13.17
N ALA A 83 18.96 -0.64 11.90
CA ALA A 83 20.22 -0.33 11.23
C ALA A 83 20.96 0.82 11.91
N ASP A 84 20.25 1.89 12.29
CA ASP A 84 20.82 3.02 13.01
C ASP A 84 21.32 2.62 14.41
N ALA A 85 20.57 1.76 15.13
CA ALA A 85 20.95 1.26 16.44
C ALA A 85 22.21 0.37 16.36
N ASN A 86 22.23 -0.56 15.40
CA ASN A 86 23.37 -1.43 15.15
C ASN A 86 24.62 -0.64 14.74
N HIS A 87 24.45 0.37 13.87
CA HIS A 87 25.54 1.27 13.49
C HIS A 87 26.14 2.01 14.70
N ARG A 88 25.29 2.53 15.60
CA ARG A 88 25.74 3.17 16.84
C ARG A 88 26.46 2.19 17.77
N GLU A 89 25.98 0.96 17.86
CA GLU A 89 26.63 -0.08 18.65
C GLU A 89 28.00 -0.44 18.08
N ASN A 90 28.12 -0.61 16.77
CA ASN A 90 29.40 -0.86 16.10
C ASN A 90 30.40 0.27 16.33
N ILE A 91 29.98 1.53 16.21
CA ILE A 91 30.85 2.67 16.56
C ILE A 91 31.31 2.60 18.02
N ARG A 92 30.41 2.23 18.95
CA ARG A 92 30.76 2.09 20.37
C ARG A 92 31.77 0.95 20.57
N ARG A 93 31.56 -0.20 19.94
CA ARG A 93 32.48 -1.35 19.97
C ARG A 93 33.84 -0.98 19.41
N GLU A 94 33.90 -0.32 18.25
CA GLU A 94 35.16 0.16 17.67
C GLU A 94 35.90 1.14 18.59
N LYS A 95 35.18 2.10 19.20
CA LYS A 95 35.77 3.02 20.17
C LYS A 95 36.31 2.29 21.39
N PHE A 96 35.60 1.27 21.88
CA PHE A 96 36.05 0.43 22.99
C PHE A 96 37.31 -0.34 22.60
N VAL A 97 37.34 -0.99 21.44
CA VAL A 97 38.52 -1.71 20.92
C VAL A 97 39.71 -0.76 20.73
N LYS A 98 39.51 0.43 20.16
CA LYS A 98 40.60 1.42 20.03
C LYS A 98 41.16 1.86 21.39
N LYS A 99 40.31 2.01 22.40
CA LYS A 99 40.71 2.50 23.74
C LYS A 99 41.30 1.41 24.64
N HIS A 100 40.79 0.18 24.54
CA HIS A 100 41.10 -0.92 25.46
C HIS A 100 41.75 -2.12 24.78
N GLY A 101 41.78 -2.22 23.45
CA GLY A 101 42.32 -3.37 22.71
C GLY A 101 43.80 -3.61 22.99
N TYR A 102 44.62 -2.56 23.00
CA TYR A 102 46.02 -2.67 23.44
C TYR A 102 46.14 -3.08 24.91
N ARG A 103 45.23 -2.64 25.77
CA ARG A 103 45.27 -2.95 27.20
C ARG A 103 44.84 -4.39 27.48
N ALA A 104 43.80 -4.88 26.81
CA ALA A 104 43.38 -6.28 26.88
C ALA A 104 44.42 -7.23 26.28
N TYR A 105 45.12 -6.83 25.20
CA TYR A 105 46.25 -7.59 24.66
C TYR A 105 47.41 -7.63 25.67
N LEU A 106 47.79 -6.49 26.25
CA LEU A 106 48.84 -6.44 27.26
C LEU A 106 48.48 -7.23 28.52
N ASP A 107 47.27 -7.09 29.06
CA ASP A 107 46.83 -7.75 30.29
C ASP A 107 46.71 -9.28 30.14
N SER A 108 46.42 -9.78 28.93
CA SER A 108 46.36 -11.23 28.65
C SER A 108 47.71 -11.83 28.26
N TYR A 109 48.51 -11.14 27.45
CA TYR A 109 49.79 -11.66 26.95
C TYR A 109 50.96 -11.46 27.91
N LEU A 110 50.98 -10.41 28.73
CA LEU A 110 52.10 -10.17 29.67
C LEU A 110 52.25 -11.28 30.72
N PRO A 111 51.18 -11.79 31.36
CA PRO A 111 51.29 -12.91 32.29
C PRO A 111 51.77 -14.18 31.59
N LEU A 112 51.25 -14.48 30.39
CA LEU A 112 51.65 -15.64 29.59
C LEU A 112 53.12 -15.59 29.18
N LEU A 113 53.63 -14.41 28.80
CA LEU A 113 55.05 -14.21 28.49
C LEU A 113 55.94 -14.38 29.73
N ASN A 114 55.46 -13.92 30.89
CA ASN A 114 56.19 -14.03 32.14
C ASN A 114 56.24 -15.49 32.63
N GLU A 115 55.13 -16.23 32.50
CA GLU A 115 55.08 -17.67 32.73
C GLU A 115 55.96 -18.45 31.74
N PHE A 116 55.93 -18.13 30.46
CA PHE A 116 56.83 -18.76 29.47
C PHE A 116 58.31 -18.56 29.80
N ASN A 117 58.68 -17.36 30.24
CA ASN A 117 60.05 -17.06 30.64
C ASN A 117 60.45 -17.79 31.93
N SER A 118 59.55 -17.92 32.90
CA SER A 118 59.82 -18.69 34.12
C SER A 118 59.95 -20.19 33.83
N PHE A 119 59.17 -20.75 32.90
CA PHE A 119 59.34 -22.13 32.42
C PHE A 119 60.68 -22.35 31.70
N ARG A 120 61.10 -21.40 30.86
CA ARG A 120 62.41 -21.44 30.19
C ARG A 120 63.57 -21.38 31.18
N LEU A 121 63.50 -20.51 32.18
CA LEU A 121 64.56 -20.30 33.18
C LEU A 121 64.61 -21.43 34.22
N SER A 122 63.49 -22.11 34.48
CA SER A 122 63.42 -23.30 35.36
C SER A 122 63.80 -24.61 34.67
N GLY A 123 64.11 -24.59 33.37
CA GLY A 123 64.58 -25.75 32.61
C GLY A 123 63.50 -26.79 32.27
N VAL A 124 62.23 -26.45 32.49
CA VAL A 124 61.09 -27.34 32.20
C VAL A 124 60.76 -27.29 30.70
N LYS A 125 60.89 -28.43 30.00
CA LYS A 125 60.49 -28.54 28.58
C LYS A 125 58.97 -28.63 28.47
N VAL A 126 58.33 -27.52 28.11
CA VAL A 126 56.89 -27.48 27.79
C VAL A 126 56.68 -27.96 26.34
N PRO A 127 55.88 -29.02 26.09
CA PRO A 127 55.49 -29.40 24.74
C PRO A 127 54.44 -28.41 24.22
N LEU A 128 54.80 -27.63 23.20
CA LEU A 128 53.85 -26.82 22.45
C LEU A 128 53.14 -27.73 21.44
N SER A 129 51.86 -28.03 21.66
CA SER A 129 51.01 -28.58 20.59
C SER A 129 50.71 -27.46 19.59
N LYS A 130 51.08 -27.68 18.33
CA LYS A 130 50.74 -26.80 17.22
C LYS A 130 49.29 -27.10 16.83
N ASP A 131 48.34 -26.44 17.47
CA ASP A 131 46.99 -26.38 16.92
C ASP A 131 46.97 -25.22 15.93
N GLU A 132 47.02 -25.59 14.66
CA GLU A 132 46.91 -24.70 13.52
C GLU A 132 45.53 -24.03 13.56
N THR A 133 45.46 -22.79 14.04
CA THR A 133 44.34 -21.91 13.67
C THR A 133 44.54 -21.53 12.21
N GLY A 134 44.04 -22.39 11.33
CA GLY A 134 43.86 -22.13 9.91
C GLY A 134 43.01 -20.88 9.72
N SER A 135 43.69 -19.79 9.40
CA SER A 135 43.11 -18.58 8.86
C SER A 135 42.57 -18.90 7.47
N GLN A 136 41.27 -19.17 7.34
CA GLN A 136 40.60 -19.23 6.04
C GLN A 136 40.23 -17.80 5.62
N ASP A 137 41.11 -17.15 4.87
CA ASP A 137 40.84 -15.92 4.13
C ASP A 137 41.43 -16.04 2.73
N SER A 138 40.59 -16.32 1.73
CA SER A 138 40.63 -15.96 0.29
C SER A 138 39.51 -16.78 -0.40
N VAL A 139 38.38 -16.22 -0.84
CA VAL A 139 38.17 -15.27 -1.95
C VAL A 139 39.01 -15.62 -3.16
N GLU A 140 38.52 -16.58 -3.96
CA GLU A 140 38.78 -16.60 -5.40
C GLU A 140 37.49 -16.18 -6.11
N GLN A 141 37.63 -15.10 -6.89
CA GLN A 141 36.67 -14.65 -7.88
C GLN A 141 36.68 -15.66 -9.02
N ASP A 142 35.51 -16.18 -9.38
CA ASP A 142 35.32 -16.92 -10.61
C ASP A 142 34.47 -16.03 -11.55
N GLU A 143 35.14 -15.46 -12.55
CA GLU A 143 34.48 -14.90 -13.72
C GLU A 143 34.11 -16.07 -14.63
N GLY A 144 32.81 -16.33 -14.76
CA GLY A 144 32.25 -17.34 -15.66
C GLY A 144 31.12 -16.75 -16.51
N GLU A 145 31.49 -16.44 -17.75
CA GLU A 145 30.75 -16.39 -19.03
C GLU A 145 29.26 -16.02 -19.07
#